data_AF-A0AAE8SGS6-F1
#
_entry.id   AF-A0AAE8SGS6-F1
#
_cell.length_a   1.000
_cell.length_b   1.000
_cell.length_c   1.000
_cell.angle_alpha   90.00
_cell.angle_beta   90.00
_cell.angle_gamma   90.00
#
_symmetry.space_group_name_H-M   'P 1'
#
loop_
_entity.id
_entity.type
_entity.pdbx_description
1 polymer ?
#
loop_
_entity_poly.entity_id
_entity_poly.type
_entity_poly.pdbx_seq_one_letter_code
_entity_poly.pdbx_strand_id
1 'polypeptide(L)'
;MGLSQTITFLIEMRGIGLADQEFQRRTAAGLTMASAIIDTAANNAQKVFKTVEGGIKDFMKSKEPIVVTDSTKYRTRQFQMIDYKTGSLVKVPVQFASTTPTAANLTRSRPGSYLIPIAWTGIVERLKVSGVEVETLSKPWSGTVEALNVTSSELSSSYYEGTVLATITTDTKKRQITLPAGSFLVSTKQKNAGLAFIALEPENIDSYASFNIIPLEVGDEYPVFRVM
;
A
#
# COMPACT_ATOMS: atom_id res chain seq x y z
N MET A 1 -7.78 -3.03 -0.61
CA MET A 1 -8.73 -1.89 -0.44
C MET A 1 -8.08 -0.63 0.11
N GLY A 2 -7.05 -0.66 0.98
CA GLY A 2 -6.47 0.58 1.53
C GLY A 2 -5.90 1.54 0.47
N LEU A 3 -5.29 1.03 -0.59
CA LEU A 3 -4.60 1.83 -1.62
C LEU A 3 -5.48 2.29 -2.79
N SER A 4 -6.77 1.97 -2.79
CA SER A 4 -7.73 2.42 -3.83
C SER A 4 -8.29 3.83 -3.59
N GLN A 5 -7.59 4.63 -2.77
CA GLN A 5 -8.00 5.97 -2.32
C GLN A 5 -9.40 5.98 -1.69
N THR A 6 -9.60 5.08 -0.73
CA THR A 6 -10.88 4.84 -0.06
C THR A 6 -10.68 4.80 1.44
N ILE A 7 -11.69 5.23 2.20
CA ILE A 7 -11.71 5.08 3.66
C ILE A 7 -12.17 3.64 3.96
N THR A 8 -11.33 2.88 4.65
CA THR A 8 -11.64 1.50 5.06
C THR A 8 -11.61 1.41 6.57
N PHE A 9 -12.61 0.75 7.14
CA PHE A 9 -12.66 0.42 8.56
C PHE A 9 -12.53 -1.09 8.71
N LEU A 10 -11.62 -1.54 9.57
CA LEU A 10 -11.59 -2.90 10.07
C LEU A 10 -12.15 -2.88 11.48
N ILE A 11 -13.20 -3.67 11.73
CA ILE A 11 -13.85 -3.78 13.04
C ILE A 11 -13.65 -5.21 13.51
N GLU A 12 -12.77 -5.39 14.48
CA GLU A 12 -12.52 -6.69 15.07
C GLU A 12 -13.14 -6.77 16.46
N MET A 13 -13.68 -7.94 16.76
CA MET A 13 -14.23 -8.26 18.07
C MET A 13 -13.54 -9.49 18.61
N ARG A 14 -13.40 -9.55 19.93
CA ARG A 14 -12.77 -10.69 20.60
C ARG A 14 -13.54 -11.97 20.25
N GLY A 15 -12.89 -12.90 19.57
CA GLY A 15 -13.52 -14.18 19.16
C GLY A 15 -12.64 -15.42 19.31
N ILE A 16 -11.31 -15.25 19.43
CA ILE A 16 -10.37 -16.37 19.51
C ILE A 16 -10.44 -17.01 20.90
N GLY A 17 -10.62 -18.34 20.94
CA GLY A 17 -10.59 -19.13 22.18
C GLY A 17 -11.81 -18.96 23.09
N LEU A 18 -12.93 -18.44 22.57
CA LEU A 18 -14.13 -18.15 23.37
C LEU A 18 -15.37 -18.99 23.02
N ALA A 19 -15.35 -19.74 21.92
CA ALA A 19 -16.52 -20.44 21.39
C ALA A 19 -17.76 -19.51 21.30
N ASP A 20 -18.87 -19.90 21.93
CA ASP A 20 -20.16 -19.20 21.94
C ASP A 20 -20.31 -18.17 23.07
N GLN A 21 -19.30 -18.01 23.93
CA GLN A 21 -19.37 -17.06 25.04
C GLN A 21 -19.73 -15.67 24.53
N GLU A 22 -20.77 -15.09 25.14
CA GLU A 22 -21.19 -13.71 24.93
C GLU A 22 -21.48 -13.39 23.46
N PHE A 23 -21.87 -14.40 22.67
CA PHE A 23 -22.07 -14.26 21.22
C PHE A 23 -23.07 -13.16 20.88
N GLN A 24 -24.20 -13.10 21.58
CA GLN A 24 -25.21 -12.04 21.39
C GLN A 24 -24.61 -10.64 21.62
N ARG A 25 -23.85 -10.45 22.70
CA ARG A 25 -23.20 -9.17 23.02
C ARG A 25 -22.19 -8.77 21.96
N ARG A 26 -21.37 -9.72 21.48
CA ARG A 26 -20.40 -9.49 20.42
C ARG A 26 -21.10 -9.08 19.13
N THR A 27 -22.08 -9.85 18.68
CA THR A 27 -22.85 -9.54 17.47
C THR A 27 -23.52 -8.17 17.56
N ALA A 28 -24.14 -7.85 18.70
CA ALA A 28 -24.76 -6.54 18.94
C ALA A 28 -23.72 -5.40 18.88
N ALA A 29 -22.58 -5.54 19.54
CA ALA A 29 -21.52 -4.53 19.51
C ALA A 29 -20.99 -4.27 18.10
N GLY A 30 -20.78 -5.33 17.31
CA GLY A 30 -20.34 -5.23 15.93
C GLY A 30 -21.33 -4.50 15.04
N LEU A 31 -22.61 -4.88 15.16
CA LEU A 31 -23.69 -4.21 14.45
C LEU A 31 -23.77 -2.74 14.83
N THR A 32 -23.72 -2.41 16.13
CA THR A 32 -23.73 -1.01 16.59
C THR A 32 -22.56 -0.21 16.01
N MET A 33 -21.34 -0.76 16.00
CA MET A 33 -20.19 -0.07 15.40
C MET A 33 -20.36 0.14 13.90
N ALA A 34 -20.78 -0.89 13.16
CA ALA A 34 -21.01 -0.80 11.72
C ALA A 34 -22.11 0.20 11.38
N SER A 35 -23.26 0.14 12.06
CA SER A 35 -24.36 1.09 11.91
C SER A 35 -23.91 2.52 12.21
N ALA A 36 -23.20 2.75 13.32
CA ALA A 36 -22.72 4.09 13.67
C ALA A 36 -21.78 4.67 12.60
N ILE A 37 -20.90 3.86 12.01
CA ILE A 37 -20.01 4.30 10.92
C ILE A 37 -20.84 4.65 9.67
N ILE A 38 -21.77 3.78 9.27
CA ILE A 38 -22.63 3.98 8.10
C ILE A 38 -23.50 5.23 8.27
N ASP A 39 -24.20 5.35 9.40
CA ASP A 39 -25.07 6.48 9.70
C ASP A 39 -24.27 7.78 9.76
N THR A 40 -23.08 7.77 10.37
CA THR A 40 -22.20 8.94 10.38
C THR A 40 -21.76 9.33 8.97
N ALA A 41 -21.37 8.36 8.14
CA ALA A 41 -20.98 8.62 6.75
C ALA A 41 -22.15 9.15 5.93
N ALA A 42 -23.35 8.57 6.08
CA ALA A 42 -24.57 8.99 5.38
C ALA A 42 -25.01 10.40 5.79
N ASN A 43 -25.06 10.68 7.09
CA ASN A 43 -25.39 11.99 7.64
C ASN A 43 -24.37 13.08 7.24
N ASN A 44 -23.15 12.69 6.85
CA ASN A 44 -22.08 13.58 6.41
C ASN A 44 -21.67 13.34 4.95
N ALA A 45 -22.55 12.78 4.12
CA ALA A 45 -22.18 12.25 2.80
C ALA A 45 -21.42 13.26 1.93
N GLN A 46 -21.89 14.51 1.88
CA GLN A 46 -21.25 15.54 1.06
C GLN A 46 -19.85 15.93 1.57
N LYS A 47 -19.64 15.91 2.88
CA LYS A 47 -18.33 16.18 3.49
C LYS A 47 -17.37 15.04 3.16
N VAL A 48 -17.80 13.79 3.37
CA VAL A 48 -17.00 12.59 3.05
C VAL A 48 -16.60 12.60 1.57
N PHE A 49 -17.57 12.78 0.68
CA PHE A 49 -17.33 12.83 -0.77
C PHE A 49 -16.32 13.92 -1.15
N LYS A 50 -16.54 15.16 -0.69
CA LYS A 50 -15.62 16.27 -0.97
C LYS A 50 -14.21 16.03 -0.43
N THR A 51 -14.08 15.47 0.76
CA THR A 51 -12.78 15.17 1.36
C THR A 51 -12.04 14.09 0.56
N VAL A 52 -12.71 13.00 0.20
CA VAL A 52 -12.10 11.91 -0.58
C VAL A 52 -11.72 12.36 -1.99
N GLU A 53 -12.65 12.97 -2.72
CA GLU A 53 -12.40 13.44 -4.08
C GLU A 53 -11.38 14.58 -4.14
N GLY A 54 -11.38 15.46 -3.13
CA GLY A 54 -10.35 16.48 -2.94
C GLY A 54 -8.97 15.86 -2.75
N GLY A 55 -8.86 14.92 -1.80
CA GLY A 55 -7.62 14.20 -1.53
C GLY A 55 -7.07 13.44 -2.74
N ILE A 56 -7.93 12.80 -3.54
CA ILE A 56 -7.55 12.14 -4.79
C ILE A 56 -6.96 13.15 -5.78
N LYS A 57 -7.64 14.28 -5.98
CA LYS A 57 -7.18 15.34 -6.90
C LYS A 57 -5.84 15.92 -6.47
N ASP A 58 -5.65 16.15 -5.18
CA ASP A 58 -4.40 16.66 -4.62
C ASP A 58 -3.28 15.62 -4.76
N PHE A 59 -3.57 14.35 -4.47
CA PHE A 59 -2.63 13.23 -4.63
C PHE A 59 -2.16 13.07 -6.09
N MET A 60 -3.06 13.17 -7.07
CA MET A 60 -2.73 13.08 -8.50
C MET A 60 -1.85 14.23 -9.00
N LYS A 61 -1.93 15.40 -8.35
CA LYS A 61 -1.13 16.59 -8.68
C LYS A 61 0.18 16.68 -7.90
N SER A 62 0.29 15.93 -6.81
CA SER A 62 1.45 15.96 -5.92
C SER A 62 2.73 15.53 -6.64
N LYS A 63 3.81 16.25 -6.33
CA LYS A 63 5.19 15.96 -6.76
C LYS A 63 6.08 15.58 -5.57
N GLU A 64 5.49 15.45 -4.39
CA GLU A 64 6.22 15.06 -3.18
C GLU A 64 6.87 13.69 -3.37
N PRO A 65 8.02 13.44 -2.73
CA PRO A 65 8.64 12.12 -2.71
C PRO A 65 7.65 11.03 -2.26
N ILE A 66 7.76 9.86 -2.86
CA ILE A 66 7.06 8.65 -2.40
C ILE A 66 7.80 8.07 -1.20
N VAL A 67 7.04 7.53 -0.24
CA VAL A 67 7.58 6.73 0.86
C VAL A 67 7.61 5.28 0.40
N VAL A 68 8.79 4.68 0.38
CA VAL A 68 8.99 3.28 -0.05
C VAL A 68 8.88 2.35 1.15
N THR A 69 9.51 2.72 2.28
CA THR A 69 9.40 2.00 3.55
C THR A 69 9.21 2.98 4.70
N ASP A 70 8.49 2.54 5.74
CA ASP A 70 8.18 3.33 6.91
C ASP A 70 8.23 2.51 8.21
N SER A 71 8.02 3.18 9.33
CA SER A 71 7.97 2.56 10.65
C SER A 71 6.75 3.04 11.44
N THR A 72 6.24 2.15 12.30
CA THR A 72 5.10 2.44 13.16
C THR A 72 5.56 3.17 14.44
N LYS A 73 4.91 4.29 14.76
CA LYS A 73 5.14 5.00 16.04
C LYS A 73 4.13 4.55 17.08
N TYR A 74 4.62 4.16 18.24
CA TYR A 74 3.79 3.77 19.38
C TYR A 74 3.67 4.91 20.40
N ARG A 75 2.47 5.12 20.94
CA ARG A 75 2.24 6.06 22.04
C ARG A 75 1.26 5.47 23.04
N THR A 76 1.58 5.53 24.32
CA THR A 76 0.66 5.15 25.38
C THR A 76 -0.35 6.27 25.62
N ARG A 77 -1.65 5.93 25.64
CA ARG A 77 -2.74 6.86 25.97
C ARG A 77 -3.63 6.22 27.03
N GLN A 78 -4.16 7.05 27.92
CA GLN A 78 -5.16 6.62 28.88
C GLN A 78 -6.50 6.51 28.15
N PHE A 79 -6.99 5.29 27.96
CA PHE A 79 -8.25 5.03 27.27
C PHE A 79 -9.34 4.66 28.28
N GLN A 80 -10.52 5.25 28.14
CA GLN A 80 -11.64 5.00 29.04
C GLN A 80 -12.31 3.67 28.65
N MET A 81 -12.42 2.78 29.63
CA MET A 81 -13.07 1.47 29.49
C MET A 81 -14.04 1.24 30.65
N ILE A 82 -14.88 0.22 30.53
CA ILE A 82 -15.76 -0.24 31.61
C ILE A 82 -15.07 -1.44 32.26
N ASP A 83 -14.89 -1.37 33.58
CA ASP A 83 -14.42 -2.51 34.36
C ASP A 83 -15.54 -3.56 34.44
N TYR A 84 -15.25 -4.79 34.00
CA TYR A 84 -16.29 -5.82 33.87
C TYR A 84 -16.82 -6.35 35.20
N LYS A 85 -16.06 -6.22 36.31
CA LYS A 85 -16.46 -6.72 37.63
C LYS A 85 -17.36 -5.72 38.34
N THR A 86 -17.06 -4.43 38.19
CA THR A 86 -17.65 -3.34 38.96
C THR A 86 -18.60 -2.47 38.14
N GLY A 87 -18.56 -2.56 36.81
CA GLY A 87 -19.32 -1.69 35.90
C GLY A 87 -18.83 -0.24 35.88
N SER A 88 -17.75 0.09 36.57
CA SER A 88 -17.25 1.46 36.71
C SER A 88 -16.38 1.88 35.52
N LEU A 89 -16.34 3.18 35.24
CA LEU A 89 -15.41 3.74 34.26
C LEU A 89 -13.98 3.74 34.81
N VAL A 90 -13.07 3.11 34.08
CA VAL A 90 -11.65 3.05 34.41
C VAL A 90 -10.81 3.59 33.26
N LYS A 91 -9.65 4.20 33.58
CA LYS A 91 -8.66 4.62 32.59
C LYS A 91 -7.56 3.58 32.53
N VAL A 92 -7.41 2.95 31.36
CA VAL A 92 -6.40 1.92 31.12
C VAL A 92 -5.31 2.49 30.22
N PRO A 93 -4.02 2.35 30.56
CA PRO A 93 -2.93 2.69 29.63
C PRO A 93 -2.94 1.71 28.46
N VAL A 94 -3.30 2.20 27.27
CA VAL A 94 -3.31 1.44 26.02
C VAL A 94 -2.22 1.97 25.11
N GLN A 95 -1.44 1.07 24.53
CA GLN A 95 -0.45 1.42 23.51
C GLN A 95 -1.15 1.56 22.15
N PHE A 96 -1.08 2.76 21.57
CA PHE A 96 -1.62 3.04 20.24
C PHE A 96 -0.49 3.04 19.22
N ALA A 97 -0.62 2.21 18.18
CA ALA A 97 0.15 2.31 16.95
C ALA A 97 -0.42 3.42 16.06
N SER A 98 0.43 4.30 15.52
CA SER A 98 0.05 5.30 14.52
C SER A 98 1.11 5.38 13.44
N THR A 99 0.66 5.27 12.19
CA THR A 99 1.45 5.53 10.97
C THR A 99 1.11 6.90 10.37
N THR A 100 0.38 7.76 11.10
CA THR A 100 0.03 9.12 10.67
C THR A 100 0.48 10.16 11.72
N PRO A 101 1.30 11.17 11.34
CA PRO A 101 2.02 11.25 10.07
C PRO A 101 3.05 10.11 9.93
N THR A 102 3.32 9.70 8.70
CA THR A 102 4.24 8.59 8.39
C THR A 102 5.65 8.89 8.89
N ALA A 103 6.29 7.88 9.49
CA ALA A 103 7.71 7.93 9.82
C ALA A 103 8.50 7.20 8.71
N ALA A 104 8.84 7.94 7.66
CA ALA A 104 9.51 7.37 6.49
C ALA A 104 10.94 6.92 6.83
N ASN A 105 11.29 5.70 6.43
CA ASN A 105 12.64 5.16 6.54
C ASN A 105 13.39 5.31 5.20
N LEU A 106 12.69 5.07 4.08
CA LEU A 106 13.19 5.27 2.72
C LEU A 106 12.18 6.08 1.91
N THR A 107 12.66 7.11 1.23
CA THR A 107 11.86 7.89 0.27
C THR A 107 12.55 7.94 -1.08
N ARG A 108 11.76 8.17 -2.13
CA ARG A 108 12.24 8.37 -3.51
C ARG A 108 11.48 9.50 -4.17
N SER A 109 12.11 10.17 -5.14
CA SER A 109 11.38 11.11 -6.00
C SER A 109 10.22 10.40 -6.69
N ARG A 110 9.05 11.03 -6.76
CA ARG A 110 7.90 10.47 -7.48
C ARG A 110 8.21 10.42 -8.98
N PRO A 111 8.21 9.24 -9.64
CA PRO A 111 8.37 9.19 -11.08
C PRO A 111 7.11 9.75 -11.76
N GLY A 112 7.24 10.31 -12.96
CA GLY A 112 6.11 10.67 -13.81
C GLY A 112 5.36 9.44 -14.33
N SER A 113 6.08 8.35 -14.61
CA SER A 113 5.50 7.05 -15.01
C SER A 113 6.48 5.90 -14.79
N TYR A 114 5.94 4.68 -14.73
CA TYR A 114 6.72 3.44 -14.84
C TYR A 114 6.62 2.88 -16.25
N LEU A 115 7.72 2.33 -16.76
CA LEU A 115 7.76 1.56 -18.00
C LEU A 115 8.02 0.09 -17.68
N ILE A 116 7.22 -0.79 -18.29
CA ILE A 116 7.29 -2.24 -18.10
C ILE A 116 7.45 -2.90 -19.49
N PRO A 117 8.52 -3.68 -19.73
CA PRO A 117 8.70 -4.39 -21.00
C PRO A 117 7.58 -5.37 -21.30
N ILE A 118 7.32 -5.63 -22.58
CA ILE A 118 6.29 -6.58 -23.05
C ILE A 118 6.38 -7.98 -22.42
N ALA A 119 7.61 -8.43 -22.10
CA ALA A 119 7.85 -9.73 -21.46
C ALA A 119 7.17 -9.87 -20.08
N TRP A 120 6.85 -8.75 -19.43
CA TRP A 120 6.25 -8.69 -18.10
C TRP A 120 4.74 -8.43 -18.14
N THR A 121 4.03 -9.02 -19.11
CA THR A 121 2.56 -8.87 -19.22
C THR A 121 1.83 -9.36 -17.97
N GLY A 122 2.34 -10.42 -17.31
CA GLY A 122 1.70 -10.99 -16.11
C GLY A 122 1.62 -10.03 -14.91
N ILE A 123 2.63 -9.16 -14.71
CA ILE A 123 2.54 -8.13 -13.64
C ILE A 123 1.58 -7.00 -14.03
N VAL A 124 1.47 -6.70 -15.33
CA VAL A 124 0.55 -5.68 -15.84
C VAL A 124 -0.91 -6.10 -15.66
N GLU A 125 -1.23 -7.37 -15.88
CA GLU A 125 -2.55 -7.92 -15.60
C GLU A 125 -2.93 -7.78 -14.12
N ARG A 126 -1.99 -8.06 -13.20
CA ARG A 126 -2.19 -7.89 -11.76
C ARG A 126 -2.44 -6.43 -11.37
N LEU A 127 -1.69 -5.49 -11.97
CA LEU A 127 -1.91 -4.06 -11.78
C LEU A 127 -3.31 -3.65 -12.24
N LYS A 128 -3.74 -4.09 -13.44
CA LYS A 128 -5.07 -3.80 -13.98
C LYS A 128 -6.18 -4.37 -13.11
N VAL A 129 -6.05 -5.61 -12.63
CA VAL A 129 -7.00 -6.23 -11.68
C VAL A 129 -7.10 -5.42 -10.39
N SER A 130 -5.98 -4.84 -9.94
CA SER A 130 -5.92 -3.98 -8.76
C SER A 130 -6.44 -2.56 -8.99
N GLY A 131 -6.92 -2.25 -10.21
CA GLY A 131 -7.49 -0.97 -10.59
C GLY A 131 -6.48 0.07 -11.06
N VAL A 132 -5.22 -0.30 -11.32
CA VAL A 132 -4.22 0.61 -11.89
C VAL A 132 -4.44 0.71 -13.39
N GLU A 133 -4.53 1.94 -13.89
CA GLU A 133 -4.59 2.23 -15.32
C GLU A 133 -3.21 2.01 -15.95
N VAL A 134 -3.16 1.18 -16.99
CA VAL A 134 -1.95 0.84 -17.72
C VAL A 134 -2.16 1.02 -19.22
N GLU A 135 -1.33 1.85 -19.83
CA GLU A 135 -1.30 2.07 -21.27
C GLU A 135 -0.41 1.01 -21.94
N THR A 136 -0.82 0.51 -23.11
CA THR A 136 0.05 -0.30 -23.97
C THR A 136 0.59 0.58 -25.09
N LEU A 137 1.91 0.65 -25.22
CA LEU A 137 2.59 1.52 -26.16
C LEU A 137 2.38 1.04 -27.60
N SER A 138 1.76 1.87 -28.43
CA SER A 138 1.54 1.56 -29.86
C SER A 138 2.81 1.70 -30.72
N LYS A 139 3.84 2.36 -30.19
CA LYS A 139 5.13 2.61 -30.85
C LYS A 139 6.27 2.34 -29.86
N PRO A 140 7.49 2.07 -30.36
CA PRO A 140 8.66 1.99 -29.49
C PRO A 140 8.83 3.28 -28.66
N TRP A 141 9.30 3.11 -27.44
CA TRP A 141 9.66 4.22 -26.56
C TRP A 141 11.17 4.25 -26.37
N SER A 142 11.79 5.42 -26.49
CA SER A 142 13.22 5.62 -26.24
C SER A 142 13.43 6.86 -25.39
N GLY A 143 14.29 6.77 -24.38
CA GLY A 143 14.55 7.88 -23.48
C GLY A 143 15.46 7.49 -22.33
N THR A 144 15.83 8.49 -21.54
CA THR A 144 16.53 8.29 -20.27
C THR A 144 15.54 7.87 -19.20
N VAL A 145 15.89 6.83 -18.47
CA VAL A 145 15.13 6.33 -17.31
C VAL A 145 16.04 6.21 -16.09
N GLU A 146 15.43 6.14 -14.92
CA GLU A 146 16.03 5.57 -13.73
C GLU A 146 15.75 4.06 -13.70
N ALA A 147 16.81 3.27 -13.73
CA ALA A 147 16.80 1.83 -13.52
C ALA A 147 17.29 1.52 -12.10
N LEU A 148 16.74 0.48 -11.49
CA LEU A 148 17.12 0.02 -10.16
C LEU A 148 17.96 -1.26 -10.29
N ASN A 149 19.15 -1.26 -9.71
CA ASN A 149 20.04 -2.41 -9.69
C ASN A 149 20.07 -3.01 -8.29
N VAL A 150 19.89 -4.32 -8.20
CA VAL A 150 19.82 -5.04 -6.93
C VAL A 150 21.19 -5.13 -6.29
N THR A 151 21.30 -4.61 -5.07
CA THR A 151 22.54 -4.63 -4.27
C THR A 151 22.49 -5.65 -3.14
N SER A 152 21.28 -6.00 -2.67
CA SER A 152 21.05 -7.12 -1.74
C SER A 152 19.73 -7.82 -2.06
N SER A 153 19.69 -9.13 -1.83
CA SER A 153 18.49 -9.96 -1.90
C SER A 153 18.57 -11.03 -0.82
N GLU A 154 17.69 -10.95 0.19
CA GLU A 154 17.69 -11.86 1.34
C GLU A 154 16.31 -12.49 1.53
N LEU A 155 16.25 -13.82 1.51
CA LEU A 155 15.00 -14.54 1.75
C LEU A 155 14.69 -14.66 3.24
N SER A 156 13.41 -14.48 3.58
CA SER A 156 12.89 -14.73 4.94
C SER A 156 13.07 -16.19 5.35
N SER A 157 13.31 -16.43 6.64
CA SER A 157 13.33 -17.78 7.22
C SER A 157 11.95 -18.37 7.47
N SER A 158 10.88 -17.61 7.18
CA SER A 158 9.50 -18.01 7.42
C SER A 158 8.58 -17.59 6.28
N TYR A 159 7.45 -18.30 6.18
CA TYR A 159 6.38 -17.95 5.25
C TYR A 159 5.57 -16.77 5.77
N TYR A 160 5.23 -15.87 4.85
CA TYR A 160 4.23 -14.83 5.03
C TYR A 160 3.16 -15.01 3.96
N GLU A 161 1.90 -15.17 4.37
CA GLU A 161 0.76 -15.37 3.46
C GLU A 161 0.99 -16.45 2.37
N GLY A 162 1.72 -17.51 2.72
CA GLY A 162 2.00 -18.64 1.81
C GLY A 162 3.19 -18.43 0.86
N THR A 163 3.94 -17.34 0.98
CA THR A 163 5.19 -17.12 0.22
C THR A 163 6.39 -16.90 1.15
N VAL A 164 7.60 -17.16 0.65
CA VAL A 164 8.84 -16.71 1.30
C VAL A 164 9.18 -15.34 0.75
N LEU A 165 9.16 -14.32 1.59
CA LEU A 165 9.46 -12.96 1.16
C LEU A 165 10.95 -12.75 0.90
N ALA A 166 11.26 -11.86 -0.03
CA ALA A 166 12.60 -11.32 -0.27
C ALA A 166 12.71 -9.88 0.24
N THR A 167 13.74 -9.61 1.04
CA THR A 167 14.16 -8.24 1.37
C THR A 167 15.16 -7.81 0.31
N ILE A 168 14.75 -6.88 -0.54
CA ILE A 168 15.56 -6.35 -1.63
C ILE A 168 16.10 -4.97 -1.22
N THR A 169 17.33 -4.66 -1.62
CA THR A 169 17.85 -3.28 -1.66
C THR A 169 18.34 -2.99 -3.06
N THR A 170 18.12 -1.76 -3.54
CA THR A 170 18.58 -1.35 -4.87
C THR A 170 19.27 0.01 -4.88
N ASP A 171 20.19 0.17 -5.82
CA ASP A 171 20.78 1.44 -6.20
C ASP A 171 20.17 1.95 -7.50
N THR A 172 20.05 3.27 -7.63
CA THR A 172 19.50 3.91 -8.83
C THR A 172 20.59 4.26 -9.84
N LYS A 173 20.38 3.93 -11.11
CA LYS A 173 21.23 4.34 -12.23
C LYS A 173 20.41 4.99 -13.34
N LYS A 174 20.93 6.07 -13.91
CA LYS A 174 20.36 6.67 -15.12
C LYS A 174 20.91 5.96 -16.34
N ARG A 175 20.03 5.59 -17.28
CA ARG A 175 20.43 4.99 -18.55
C ARG A 175 19.46 5.31 -19.67
N GLN A 176 19.97 5.35 -20.89
CA GLN A 176 19.15 5.37 -22.09
C GLN A 176 18.64 3.95 -22.35
N ILE A 177 17.34 3.79 -22.58
CA ILE A 177 16.75 2.52 -23.02
C ILE A 177 15.91 2.71 -24.27
N THR A 178 15.60 1.61 -24.93
CA THR A 178 14.55 1.52 -25.95
C THR A 178 13.69 0.31 -25.65
N LEU A 179 12.39 0.52 -25.55
CA LEU A 179 11.39 -0.53 -25.38
C LEU A 179 10.57 -0.65 -26.68
N PRO A 180 10.28 -1.88 -27.14
CA PRO A 180 9.48 -2.08 -28.34
C PRO A 180 8.01 -1.67 -28.10
N ALA A 181 7.28 -1.46 -29.20
CA ALA A 181 5.82 -1.39 -29.15
C ALA A 181 5.25 -2.65 -28.48
N GLY A 182 4.13 -2.50 -27.78
CA GLY A 182 3.53 -3.53 -26.93
C GLY A 182 4.08 -3.55 -25.49
N SER A 183 5.15 -2.81 -25.20
CA SER A 183 5.54 -2.51 -23.81
C SER A 183 4.50 -1.60 -23.14
N PHE A 184 4.58 -1.44 -21.83
CA PHE A 184 3.53 -0.80 -21.05
C PHE A 184 4.02 0.44 -20.33
N LEU A 185 3.10 1.39 -20.14
CA LEU A 185 3.33 2.63 -19.39
C LEU A 185 2.27 2.77 -18.29
N VAL A 186 2.73 3.02 -17.06
CA VAL A 186 1.88 3.28 -15.90
C VAL A 186 2.11 4.71 -15.45
N SER A 187 1.21 5.62 -15.81
CA SER A 187 1.27 7.02 -15.37
C SER A 187 1.10 7.10 -13.86
N THR A 188 1.88 7.94 -13.17
CA THR A 188 1.66 8.17 -11.73
C THR A 188 0.64 9.28 -11.46
N LYS A 189 0.10 9.92 -12.50
CA LYS A 189 -0.94 10.95 -12.42
C LYS A 189 -2.34 10.32 -12.50
N GLN A 190 -2.60 9.33 -11.65
CA GLN A 190 -3.87 8.61 -11.58
C GLN A 190 -4.25 8.32 -10.12
N LYS A 191 -5.53 8.06 -9.88
CA LYS A 191 -6.07 7.80 -8.52
C LYS A 191 -5.31 6.68 -7.81
N ASN A 192 -5.04 5.57 -8.51
CA ASN A 192 -4.45 4.37 -7.91
C ASN A 192 -2.92 4.31 -8.00
N ALA A 193 -2.24 5.44 -8.25
CA ALA A 193 -0.77 5.46 -8.34
C ALA A 193 -0.08 4.98 -7.04
N GLY A 194 -0.71 5.16 -5.88
CA GLY A 194 -0.21 4.63 -4.61
C GLY A 194 -0.05 3.11 -4.64
N LEU A 195 -0.95 2.38 -5.30
CA LEU A 195 -0.83 0.94 -5.48
C LEU A 195 0.34 0.58 -6.40
N ALA A 196 0.56 1.36 -7.46
CA ALA A 196 1.72 1.17 -8.33
C ALA A 196 3.04 1.40 -7.58
N PHE A 197 3.11 2.38 -6.67
CA PHE A 197 4.32 2.61 -5.86
C PHE A 197 4.64 1.41 -4.97
N ILE A 198 3.63 0.91 -4.26
CA ILE A 198 3.79 -0.25 -3.36
C ILE A 198 4.16 -1.51 -4.16
N ALA A 199 3.49 -1.76 -5.29
CA ALA A 199 3.73 -2.96 -6.08
C ALA A 199 5.06 -2.94 -6.84
N LEU A 200 5.50 -1.77 -7.32
CA LEU A 200 6.61 -1.65 -8.26
C LEU A 200 7.92 -1.16 -7.64
N GLU A 201 7.94 -0.59 -6.44
CA GLU A 201 9.20 -0.22 -5.76
C GLU A 201 9.77 -1.45 -5.00
N PRO A 202 10.94 -1.99 -5.38
CA PRO A 202 11.42 -3.31 -4.91
C PRO A 202 11.60 -3.46 -3.40
N GLU A 203 11.94 -2.37 -2.71
CA GLU A 203 12.19 -2.38 -1.25
C GLU A 203 10.90 -2.37 -0.43
N ASN A 204 9.74 -2.17 -1.06
CA ASN A 204 8.48 -2.24 -0.33
C ASN A 204 8.13 -3.69 -0.01
N ILE A 205 7.71 -3.96 1.23
CA ILE A 205 7.39 -5.31 1.72
C ILE A 205 6.27 -6.00 0.92
N ASP A 206 5.35 -5.23 0.34
CA ASP A 206 4.22 -5.70 -0.47
C ASP A 206 4.50 -5.60 -1.99
N SER A 207 5.75 -5.38 -2.37
CA SER A 207 6.15 -5.28 -3.77
C SER A 207 6.13 -6.63 -4.49
N TYR A 208 6.02 -6.58 -5.82
CA TYR A 208 6.18 -7.78 -6.65
C TYR A 208 7.58 -8.39 -6.55
N ALA A 209 8.59 -7.60 -6.20
CA ALA A 209 9.92 -8.11 -5.90
C ALA A 209 9.93 -8.88 -4.58
N SER A 210 9.43 -8.28 -3.49
CA SER A 210 9.38 -8.94 -2.17
C SER A 210 8.55 -10.20 -2.15
N PHE A 211 7.47 -10.27 -2.94
CA PHE A 211 6.65 -11.47 -3.07
C PHE A 211 7.18 -12.50 -4.09
N ASN A 212 8.38 -12.28 -4.66
CA ASN A 212 8.99 -13.15 -5.69
C ASN A 212 8.13 -13.34 -6.96
N ILE A 213 7.23 -12.40 -7.25
CA ILE A 213 6.51 -12.33 -8.53
C ILE A 213 7.47 -11.85 -9.62
N ILE A 214 8.38 -10.94 -9.27
CA ILE A 214 9.58 -10.60 -10.03
C ILE A 214 10.76 -11.11 -9.19
N PRO A 215 11.26 -12.33 -9.45
CA PRO A 215 12.41 -12.85 -8.72
C PRO A 215 13.65 -12.02 -9.06
N LEU A 216 14.45 -11.69 -8.05
CA LEU A 216 15.63 -10.84 -8.16
C LEU A 216 16.79 -11.38 -7.33
N GLU A 217 17.96 -11.46 -7.96
CA GLU A 217 19.23 -11.79 -7.34
C GLU A 217 20.17 -10.57 -7.30
N VAL A 218 21.22 -10.67 -6.48
CA VAL A 218 22.22 -9.60 -6.38
C VAL A 218 22.91 -9.40 -7.74
N GLY A 219 22.94 -8.15 -8.21
CA GLY A 219 23.50 -7.79 -9.50
C GLY A 219 22.46 -7.66 -10.62
N ASP A 220 21.24 -8.16 -10.43
CA ASP A 220 20.16 -8.01 -11.39
C ASP A 220 19.78 -6.54 -11.60
N GLU A 221 19.33 -6.24 -12.81
CA GLU A 221 18.60 -5.00 -13.08
C GLU A 221 17.10 -5.27 -13.01
N TYR A 222 16.42 -4.47 -12.19
CA TYR A 222 14.98 -4.57 -12.03
C TYR A 222 14.27 -4.19 -13.34
N PRO A 223 13.31 -5.01 -13.82
CA PRO A 223 12.73 -4.85 -15.15
C PRO A 223 11.62 -3.78 -15.23
N VAL A 224 11.49 -2.91 -14.22
CA VAL A 224 10.55 -1.79 -14.23
C VAL A 224 11.34 -0.50 -14.13
N PHE A 225 11.15 0.38 -15.10
CA PHE A 225 11.93 1.59 -15.24
C PHE A 225 11.12 2.81 -14.82
N ARG A 226 11.78 3.77 -14.17
CA ARG A 226 11.18 5.01 -13.68
C ARG A 226 11.48 6.14 -14.66
N VAL A 227 10.44 6.73 -15.25
CA VAL A 227 10.55 7.96 -16.04
C VAL A 227 10.25 9.12 -15.11
N MET A 228 11.22 10.01 -14.93
CA MET A 228 11.14 11.15 -14.00
C MET A 228 10.39 12.35 -14.57
#